data_AF-A0A7Z9IS60-F1
#
_entry.id   AF-A0A7Z9IS60-F1
#
_cell.length_a   1.000
_cell.length_b   1.000
_cell.length_c   1.000
_cell.angle_alpha   90.00
_cell.angle_beta   90.00
_cell.angle_gamma   90.00
#
_symmetry.space_group_name_H-M   'P 1'
#
loop_
_entity.id
_entity.type
_entity.pdbx_description
1 polymer ?
#
loop_
_entity_poly.entity_id
_entity_poly.type
_entity_poly.pdbx_seq_one_letter_code
_entity_poly.pdbx_strand_id
1 'polypeptide(L)'
;MSQEPSTKDEQLFIYLVGTFQSSAWVALGKAKNPMTDKIERNLDQASFYIDLLDMMQTKMKGNLTEYEEQVLINAVSDLKLNYIEEKKKPDESSEPEQETKQSSEDKSGEEE
;
A
#
# COMPACT_ATOMS: atom_id res chain seq x y z
N MET A 1 -5.13 25.35 22.44
CA MET A 1 -4.46 24.73 21.28
C MET A 1 -5.58 24.27 20.36
N SER A 2 -6.00 25.16 19.47
CA SER A 2 -7.05 24.86 18.50
C SER A 2 -6.36 24.13 17.35
N GLN A 3 -6.80 22.91 17.07
CA GLN A 3 -6.45 22.25 15.81
C GLN A 3 -7.10 23.09 14.71
N GLU A 4 -6.29 23.86 13.98
CA GLU A 4 -6.73 24.55 12.77
C GLU A 4 -7.26 23.49 11.78
N PRO A 5 -8.33 23.79 11.01
CA PRO A 5 -8.81 22.87 10.00
C PRO A 5 -7.68 22.55 9.02
N SER A 6 -7.40 21.25 8.81
CA SER A 6 -6.37 20.81 7.86
C SER A 6 -6.63 21.47 6.50
N THR A 7 -5.63 22.18 6.00
CA THR A 7 -5.75 22.85 4.71
C THR A 7 -6.01 21.81 3.63
N LYS A 8 -6.70 22.19 2.55
CA LYS A 8 -6.94 21.29 1.42
C LYS A 8 -5.62 20.68 0.90
N ASP A 9 -4.54 21.45 0.93
CA ASP A 9 -3.22 21.01 0.47
C ASP A 9 -2.62 19.93 1.38
N GLU A 10 -2.75 20.08 2.70
CA GLU A 10 -2.34 19.05 3.66
C GLU A 10 -3.10 17.73 3.44
N GLN A 11 -4.41 17.80 3.23
CA GLN A 11 -5.24 16.61 2.94
C GLN A 11 -4.80 15.92 1.65
N LEU A 12 -4.49 16.70 0.60
CA LEU A 12 -4.01 16.17 -0.67
C LEU A 12 -2.62 15.54 -0.54
N PHE A 13 -1.74 16.15 0.26
CA PHE A 13 -0.41 15.60 0.55
C PHE A 13 -0.51 14.25 1.27
N ILE A 14 -1.31 14.17 2.34
CA ILE A 14 -1.52 12.92 3.08
C ILE A 14 -2.11 11.84 2.18
N TYR A 15 -3.09 12.20 1.34
CA TYR A 15 -3.67 11.27 0.38
C TYR A 15 -2.64 10.76 -0.64
N LEU A 16 -1.76 11.64 -1.12
CA LEU A 16 -0.67 11.28 -2.04
C LEU A 16 0.31 10.30 -1.38
N VAL A 17 0.76 10.58 -0.16
CA VAL A 17 1.64 9.68 0.61
C VAL A 17 0.97 8.33 0.83
N GLY A 18 -0.29 8.34 1.27
CA GLY A 18 -1.08 7.13 1.51
C GLY A 18 -1.29 6.28 0.26
N THR A 19 -1.42 6.91 -0.92
CA THR A 19 -1.59 6.20 -2.20
C THR A 19 -0.32 5.40 -2.56
N PHE A 20 0.85 6.02 -2.45
CA PHE A 20 2.12 5.33 -2.70
C PHE A 20 2.44 4.31 -1.61
N GLN A 21 2.12 4.62 -0.36
CA GLN A 21 2.28 3.66 0.74
C GLN A 21 1.43 2.41 0.53
N SER A 22 0.15 2.57 0.17
CA SER A 22 -0.75 1.46 -0.16
C SER A 22 -0.23 0.64 -1.34
N SER A 23 0.27 1.31 -2.39
CA SER A 23 0.85 0.63 -3.56
C SER A 23 2.10 -0.17 -3.19
N ALA A 24 2.94 0.34 -2.28
CA ALA A 24 4.08 -0.39 -1.75
C ALA A 24 3.65 -1.62 -0.92
N TRP A 25 2.60 -1.52 -0.09
CA TRP A 25 2.07 -2.66 0.66
C TRP A 25 1.54 -3.78 -0.24
N VAL A 26 0.85 -3.42 -1.32
CA VAL A 26 0.40 -4.38 -2.34
C VAL A 26 1.61 -5.04 -2.99
N ALA A 27 2.61 -4.26 -3.42
CA ALA A 27 3.82 -4.80 -4.04
C ALA A 27 4.67 -5.67 -3.09
N LEU A 28 4.65 -5.39 -1.78
CA LEU A 28 5.27 -6.26 -0.77
C LEU A 28 4.52 -7.58 -0.56
N GLY A 29 3.36 -7.79 -1.21
CA GLY A 29 2.51 -8.94 -0.98
C GLY A 29 1.85 -8.95 0.40
N LYS A 30 1.76 -7.79 1.07
CA LYS A 30 1.09 -7.65 2.39
C LYS A 30 -0.35 -7.19 2.28
N ALA A 31 -0.75 -6.71 1.10
CA ALA A 31 -2.11 -6.29 0.80
C ALA A 31 -2.58 -6.90 -0.53
N LYS A 32 -3.88 -7.14 -0.64
CA LYS A 32 -4.51 -7.62 -1.88
C LYS A 32 -4.52 -6.51 -2.92
N ASN A 33 -4.12 -6.82 -4.14
CA ASN A 33 -4.28 -5.91 -5.26
C ASN A 33 -5.78 -5.78 -5.62
N PRO A 34 -6.38 -4.59 -5.53
CA PRO A 34 -7.82 -4.42 -5.77
C PRO A 34 -8.22 -4.60 -7.25
N MET A 35 -7.27 -4.60 -8.18
CA MET A 35 -7.54 -4.75 -9.61
C MET A 35 -7.45 -6.20 -10.06
N THR A 36 -6.52 -6.97 -9.50
CA THR A 36 -6.29 -8.38 -9.89
C THR A 36 -6.87 -9.37 -8.89
N ASP A 37 -7.29 -8.90 -7.71
CA ASP A 37 -7.71 -9.71 -6.58
C ASP A 37 -6.66 -10.72 -6.07
N LYS A 38 -5.38 -10.47 -6.35
CA LYS A 38 -4.27 -11.33 -5.93
C LYS A 38 -3.37 -10.69 -4.89
N ILE A 39 -2.72 -11.54 -4.09
CA ILE A 39 -1.61 -11.17 -3.21
C ILE A 39 -0.35 -11.68 -3.90
N GLU A 40 0.41 -10.77 -4.50
CA GLU A 40 1.62 -11.09 -5.24
C GLU A 40 2.79 -10.28 -4.68
N ARG A 41 3.90 -10.94 -4.40
CA ARG A 41 5.12 -10.30 -3.92
C ARG A 41 5.98 -9.88 -5.10
N ASN A 42 6.21 -8.57 -5.24
CA ASN A 42 7.10 -7.96 -6.21
C ASN A 42 8.01 -6.95 -5.52
N LEU A 43 9.21 -7.41 -5.13
CA LEU A 43 10.18 -6.58 -4.42
C LEU A 43 10.70 -5.41 -5.27
N ASP A 44 10.82 -5.57 -6.59
CA ASP A 44 11.29 -4.48 -7.46
C ASP A 44 10.26 -3.33 -7.48
N GLN A 45 8.98 -3.67 -7.60
CA GLN A 45 7.90 -2.69 -7.54
C GLN A 45 7.77 -2.06 -6.14
N ALA A 46 7.96 -2.84 -5.08
CA ALA A 46 7.97 -2.32 -3.71
C ALA A 46 9.10 -1.31 -3.50
N SER A 47 10.32 -1.64 -3.95
CA SER A 47 11.47 -0.74 -3.88
C SER A 47 11.21 0.57 -4.61
N PHE A 48 10.63 0.50 -5.81
CA PHE A 48 10.31 1.69 -6.59
C PHE A 48 9.39 2.67 -5.83
N TYR A 49 8.33 2.17 -5.18
CA TYR A 49 7.44 3.04 -4.40
C TYR A 49 8.10 3.60 -3.13
N ILE A 50 8.96 2.80 -2.48
CA ILE A 50 9.75 3.25 -1.33
C ILE A 50 10.70 4.37 -1.75
N ASP A 51 11.40 4.20 -2.87
CA ASP A 51 12.33 5.20 -3.41
C ASP A 51 11.61 6.50 -3.79
N LEU A 52 10.37 6.40 -4.28
CA LEU A 52 9.55 7.58 -4.57
C LEU A 52 9.22 8.36 -3.29
N LEU A 53 8.81 7.68 -2.22
CA LEU A 53 8.52 8.31 -0.93
C LEU A 53 9.79 8.88 -0.27
N ASP A 54 10.92 8.19 -0.40
CA ASP A 54 12.23 8.66 0.09
C ASP A 54 12.71 9.92 -0.67
N MET A 55 12.48 9.94 -1.99
CA MET A 55 12.70 11.10 -2.83
C MET A 55 11.81 12.27 -2.41
N MET A 56 10.53 12.04 -2.15
CA MET A 56 9.61 13.08 -1.64
C MET A 56 10.15 13.67 -0.34
N GLN A 57 10.61 12.83 0.59
CA GLN A 57 11.15 13.30 1.88
C GLN A 57 12.37 14.20 1.68
N THR A 58 13.25 13.83 0.75
CA THR A 58 14.45 14.60 0.45
C THR A 58 14.14 15.91 -0.29
N LYS A 59 13.27 15.86 -1.31
CA LYS A 59 12.95 17.01 -2.18
C LYS A 59 12.03 18.03 -1.53
N MET A 60 11.20 17.61 -0.57
CA MET A 60 10.22 18.47 0.10
C MET A 60 10.69 18.91 1.50
N LYS A 61 11.89 18.52 1.91
CA LYS A 61 12.47 18.93 3.20
C LYS A 61 12.45 20.45 3.36
N GLY A 62 11.94 20.91 4.51
CA GLY A 62 11.80 22.33 4.83
C GLY A 62 10.54 23.00 4.28
N ASN A 63 9.74 22.30 3.46
CA ASN A 63 8.44 22.76 2.98
C ASN A 63 7.25 22.01 3.60
N LEU A 64 7.51 21.01 4.45
CA LEU A 64 6.48 20.22 5.12
C LEU A 64 6.18 20.78 6.50
N THR A 65 4.92 20.66 6.94
CA THR A 65 4.59 20.82 8.36
C THR A 65 5.16 19.66 9.19
N GLU A 66 5.25 19.83 10.51
CA GLU A 66 5.71 18.75 11.41
C GLU A 66 4.86 17.48 11.26
N TYR A 67 3.56 17.65 11.02
CA TYR A 67 2.64 16.54 10.85
C TYR A 67 2.88 15.82 9.51
N GLU A 68 2.99 16.56 8.41
CA GLU A 68 3.27 16.01 7.08
C GLU A 68 4.62 15.26 7.04
N GLU A 69 5.65 15.86 7.64
CA GLU A 69 6.97 15.24 7.76
C GLU A 69 6.89 13.94 8.55
N GLN A 70 6.17 13.92 9.68
CA GLN A 70 6.01 12.72 10.50
C GLN A 70 5.24 11.62 9.76
N VAL A 71 4.19 11.95 9.01
CA VAL A 71 3.44 10.99 8.19
C VAL A 71 4.36 10.33 7.16
N LEU A 72 5.17 11.13 6.47
CA LEU A 72 6.10 10.63 5.45
C LEU A 72 7.22 9.79 6.07
N ILE A 73 7.82 10.23 7.18
CA ILE A 73 8.85 9.47 7.92
C ILE A 73 8.31 8.10 8.34
N ASN A 74 7.12 8.05 8.91
CA ASN A 74 6.51 6.80 9.37
C ASN A 74 6.27 5.86 8.19
N ALA A 75 5.66 6.36 7.10
CA ALA A 75 5.40 5.57 5.90
C ALA A 75 6.69 4.97 5.32
N VAL A 76 7.74 5.78 5.14
CA VAL A 76 9.04 5.32 4.61
C VAL A 76 9.69 4.30 5.54
N SER A 77 9.67 4.56 6.86
CA SER A 77 10.33 3.69 7.85
C SER A 77 9.65 2.32 7.91
N ASP A 78 8.33 2.28 8.00
CA ASP A 78 7.55 1.05 8.05
C ASP A 78 7.78 0.21 6.80
N LEU A 79 7.72 0.84 5.62
CA LEU A 79 7.91 0.13 4.35
C LEU A 79 9.34 -0.39 4.20
N LYS A 80 10.37 0.37 4.59
CA LYS A 80 11.77 -0.09 4.53
C LYS A 80 12.01 -1.28 5.43
N LEU A 81 11.46 -1.29 6.65
CA LEU A 81 11.55 -2.43 7.55
C LEU A 81 10.89 -3.66 6.95
N ASN A 82 9.67 -3.52 6.46
CA ASN A 82 8.92 -4.61 5.85
C ASN A 82 9.58 -5.12 4.57
N TYR A 83 10.17 -4.23 3.75
CA TYR A 83 10.93 -4.60 2.57
C TYR A 83 12.15 -5.46 2.92
N ILE A 84 12.91 -5.10 3.95
CA ILE A 84 14.06 -5.89 4.40
C ILE A 84 13.61 -7.26 4.91
N GLU A 85 12.48 -7.34 5.63
CA GLU A 85 11.90 -8.61 6.08
C GLU A 85 11.49 -9.49 4.91
N GLU A 86 10.73 -8.95 3.95
CA GLU A 86 10.26 -9.71 2.78
C GLU A 86 11.42 -10.13 1.87
N LYS A 87 12.44 -9.27 1.72
CA LYS A 87 13.65 -9.58 0.94
C LYS A 87 14.47 -10.74 1.51
N LYS A 88 14.38 -11.01 2.82
CA LYS A 88 15.06 -12.14 3.46
C LYS A 88 14.32 -13.47 3.28
N LYS A 89 13.05 -13.44 2.89
CA LYS A 89 12.27 -14.66 2.67
C LYS A 89 12.62 -15.25 1.30
N PRO A 90 12.71 -16.57 1.18
CA PRO A 90 12.83 -17.22 -0.14
C PRO A 90 11.66 -16.80 -1.05
N ASP A 91 11.89 -16.80 -2.37
CA ASP A 91 10.82 -16.64 -3.36
C ASP A 91 9.92 -17.88 -3.33
N GLU A 92 8.82 -17.77 -2.58
CA GLU A 92 7.72 -18.73 -2.60
C GLU A 92 6.64 -18.30 -3.62
N SER A 93 6.96 -17.40 -4.55
CA SER A 93 6.02 -16.86 -5.55
C SER A 93 5.74 -17.82 -6.73
N SER A 94 5.84 -19.13 -6.51
CA SER A 94 5.48 -20.15 -7.49
C SER A 94 4.64 -21.27 -6.88
N GLU A 95 3.58 -20.92 -6.15
CA GLU A 95 2.41 -21.78 -6.00
C GLU A 95 1.16 -21.05 -6.51
N PRO A 96 0.39 -21.65 -7.44
CA PRO A 96 -0.86 -21.08 -7.91
C PRO A 96 -2.02 -21.40 -6.95
N GLU A 97 -3.02 -20.53 -6.98
CA GLU A 97 -4.42 -20.77 -6.60
C GLU A 97 -4.76 -20.86 -5.10
N GLN A 98 -5.30 -19.76 -4.57
CA GLN A 98 -6.56 -19.87 -3.84
C GLN A 98 -7.69 -19.45 -4.77
N GLU A 99 -8.23 -20.44 -5.49
CA GLU A 99 -9.61 -20.41 -5.97
C GLU A 99 -10.52 -20.02 -4.81
N THR A 100 -11.04 -18.80 -4.83
CA THR A 100 -12.25 -18.50 -4.06
C THR A 100 -13.38 -19.23 -4.76
N LYS A 101 -13.68 -20.43 -4.27
CA LYS A 101 -14.85 -21.22 -4.63
C LYS A 101 -16.09 -20.34 -4.58
N GLN A 102 -16.56 -19.98 -5.76
CA GLN A 102 -17.91 -19.54 -6.04
C GLN A 102 -18.83 -20.73 -5.71
N SER A 103 -19.39 -20.75 -4.51
CA SER A 103 -20.48 -21.68 -4.19
C SER A 103 -21.77 -21.10 -4.76
N SER A 104 -22.04 -21.43 -6.02
CA SER A 104 -23.39 -21.51 -6.56
C SER A 104 -23.91 -22.93 -6.37
N GLU A 105 -24.88 -23.09 -5.48
CA GLU A 105 -25.98 -24.08 -5.54
C GLU A 105 -27.23 -23.22 -5.26
N ASP A 106 -28.04 -22.80 -6.23
CA ASP A 106 -28.81 -23.53 -7.27
C ASP A 106 -29.84 -24.51 -6.72
N LYS A 107 -31.12 -24.08 -6.77
CA LYS A 107 -32.26 -24.72 -7.48
C LYS A 107 -33.57 -24.06 -7.03
N SER A 108 -34.32 -23.40 -7.92
CA SER A 108 -35.19 -23.96 -8.97
C SER A 108 -36.50 -24.54 -8.42
N GLY A 109 -37.63 -24.07 -8.99
CA GLY A 109 -38.98 -24.62 -8.87
C GLY A 109 -40.02 -23.50 -8.91
N GLU A 110 -40.50 -23.13 -10.11
CA GLU A 110 -41.81 -23.55 -10.68
C GLU A 110 -42.96 -22.70 -10.09
N GLU A 111 -43.52 -21.74 -10.84
CA GLU A 111 -44.58 -21.87 -11.88
C GLU A 111 -45.93 -21.38 -11.30
N GLU A 112 -46.67 -20.66 -12.18
CA GLU A 112 -48.01 -20.03 -12.05
C GLU A 112 -48.16 -18.73 -11.22
#